data_AF-M7X5W1-F1
#
_entry.id   AF-M7X5W1-F1
#
_cell.length_a   1.000
_cell.length_b   1.000
_cell.length_c   1.000
_cell.angle_alpha   90.00
_cell.angle_beta   90.00
_cell.angle_gamma   90.00
#
_symmetry.space_group_name_H-M   'P 1'
#
loop_
_entity.id
_entity.type
_entity.pdbx_description
1 polymer ?
#
loop_
_entity_poly.entity_id
_entity_poly.type
_entity_poly.pdbx_seq_one_letter_code
_entity_poly.pdbx_strand_id
1 'polypeptide(L)'
;MGNVRLLFWGVLLGLLSALYTRLPHYIPALSGRLPFLPTEHRDLLTSPSGKLWAETLHRYQASVPVSPNHEHSKQADWEAELERQLRFGSKEGGRELEKEYKRQLREVERRAEHAGAENLVREVLPVYFVEHGEEVDEGVLAAVGAEINSLQPQTIILLAPHDTSASRLLVSTASTISSAYSPVLSFTGSPRVASQLIRAFAHTPPLGVPAAGSTLPTLSPRSARVLSAMHLDPEVELVQVLLPVMLEKEARWGAEKWWDAGRAIHDYLHEKEKDLQQVVGAGKYKREYKNIVVIALGSAAPKNPSPSFRALLSSALAHHTSHARELSLHSLYSSSSGSKPRKAVRGEAVGLYTAVAAAGEGEGEMLGRGEVWRLGHLPIR
;
A
#
# COMPACT_ATOMS: atom_id res chain seq x y z
N MET A 1 -48.43 -32.84 67.33
CA MET A 1 -49.57 -32.09 67.89
C MET A 1 -49.71 -30.64 67.36
N GLY A 2 -48.71 -30.04 66.67
CA GLY A 2 -48.81 -28.66 66.15
C GLY A 2 -49.58 -28.47 64.83
N ASN A 3 -49.56 -29.47 63.93
CA ASN A 3 -50.12 -29.30 62.58
C ASN A 3 -51.65 -29.41 62.51
N VAL A 4 -52.29 -30.13 63.44
CA VAL A 4 -53.77 -30.22 63.48
C VAL A 4 -54.40 -28.92 63.96
N ARG A 5 -53.72 -28.19 64.85
CA ARG A 5 -54.17 -26.87 65.32
C ARG A 5 -54.13 -25.84 64.18
N LEU A 6 -53.05 -25.82 63.39
CA LEU A 6 -52.94 -24.90 62.25
C LEU A 6 -53.98 -25.20 61.16
N LEU A 7 -54.27 -26.47 60.89
CA LEU A 7 -55.34 -26.86 59.97
C LEU A 7 -56.72 -26.45 60.50
N PHE A 8 -56.99 -26.63 61.80
CA PHE A 8 -58.24 -26.20 62.41
C PHE A 8 -58.42 -24.69 62.35
N TRP A 9 -57.38 -23.90 62.65
CA TRP A 9 -57.41 -22.44 62.51
C TRP A 9 -57.59 -22.00 61.06
N GLY A 10 -56.93 -22.66 60.11
CA GLY A 10 -57.08 -22.37 58.68
C GLY A 10 -58.50 -22.64 58.17
N VAL A 11 -59.13 -23.74 58.59
CA VAL A 11 -60.51 -24.07 58.23
C VAL A 11 -61.51 -23.15 58.94
N LEU A 12 -61.27 -22.79 60.21
CA LEU A 12 -62.11 -21.85 60.95
C LEU A 12 -62.06 -20.44 60.33
N LEU A 13 -60.88 -19.97 59.92
CA LEU A 13 -60.70 -18.69 59.21
C LEU A 13 -61.32 -18.72 57.81
N GLY A 14 -61.22 -19.84 57.10
CA GLY A 14 -61.88 -20.05 55.81
C GLY A 14 -63.41 -19.95 55.91
N LEU A 15 -64.01 -20.63 56.89
CA LEU A 15 -65.46 -20.60 57.15
C LEU A 15 -65.95 -19.23 57.63
N LEU A 16 -65.19 -18.55 58.49
CA LEU A 16 -65.51 -17.18 58.91
C LEU A 16 -65.44 -16.18 57.75
N SER A 17 -64.53 -16.38 56.79
CA SER A 17 -64.46 -15.55 55.57
C SER A 17 -65.63 -15.79 54.60
N ALA A 18 -66.21 -16.99 54.61
CA ALA A 18 -67.35 -17.36 53.76
C ALA A 18 -68.70 -16.88 54.34
N LEU A 19 -68.83 -16.80 55.68
CA LEU A 19 -70.05 -16.33 56.36
C LEU A 19 -70.12 -14.80 56.53
N TYR A 20 -69.00 -14.10 56.45
CA TYR A 20 -68.93 -12.63 56.50
C TYR A 20 -68.39 -12.04 55.19
N THR A 21 -69.27 -11.92 54.18
CA THR A 21 -68.95 -11.38 52.85
C THR A 21 -68.62 -9.88 52.80
N ARG A 22 -68.45 -9.22 53.95
CA ARG A 22 -68.04 -7.80 54.07
C ARG A 22 -66.71 -7.58 54.82
N LEU A 23 -65.89 -8.61 54.98
CA LEU A 23 -64.57 -8.53 55.61
C LEU A 23 -63.37 -8.04 54.75
N PRO A 24 -63.44 -7.73 53.43
CA PRO A 24 -62.27 -7.22 52.71
C PRO A 24 -62.02 -5.71 52.90
N HIS A 25 -62.75 -5.00 53.77
CA HIS A 25 -62.56 -3.56 53.98
C HIS A 25 -61.70 -3.18 55.21
N TYR A 26 -61.23 -4.16 56.00
CA TYR A 26 -60.45 -3.87 57.21
C TYR A 26 -59.13 -4.65 57.35
N ILE A 27 -58.63 -5.27 56.29
CA ILE A 27 -57.29 -5.87 56.27
C ILE A 27 -56.48 -5.24 55.13
N PRO A 28 -55.54 -4.31 55.41
CA PRO A 28 -54.63 -3.82 54.40
C PRO A 28 -53.70 -4.95 53.94
N ALA A 29 -53.51 -5.04 52.62
CA ALA A 29 -52.70 -6.05 51.94
C ALA A 29 -51.27 -6.11 52.50
N LEU A 30 -50.99 -7.13 53.31
CA LEU A 30 -49.66 -7.52 53.80
C LEU A 30 -48.91 -8.35 52.75
N SER A 31 -48.90 -7.92 51.48
CA SER A 31 -48.14 -8.56 50.39
C SER A 31 -46.84 -7.80 50.04
N GLY A 32 -46.43 -6.83 50.86
CA GLY A 32 -45.23 -6.01 50.64
C GLY A 32 -44.06 -6.25 51.61
N ARG A 33 -44.12 -7.25 52.49
CA ARG A 33 -43.05 -7.53 53.48
C ARG A 33 -42.47 -8.93 53.28
N LEU A 34 -41.72 -9.11 52.19
CA LEU A 34 -40.67 -10.13 52.17
C LEU A 34 -39.42 -9.50 52.82
N PRO A 35 -38.81 -10.14 53.85
CA PRO A 35 -37.87 -9.47 54.76
C PRO A 35 -36.42 -9.41 54.24
N PHE A 36 -36.17 -9.52 52.93
CA PHE A 36 -34.81 -9.66 52.40
C PHE A 36 -34.38 -8.63 51.35
N LEU A 37 -35.10 -7.51 51.21
CA LEU A 37 -34.63 -6.38 50.40
C LEU A 37 -34.84 -5.07 51.17
N PRO A 38 -33.77 -4.35 51.56
CA PRO A 38 -33.90 -3.03 52.17
C PRO A 38 -34.51 -2.06 51.15
N THR A 39 -35.55 -1.34 51.58
CA THR A 39 -36.30 -0.36 50.78
C THR A 39 -35.46 0.79 50.22
N GLU A 40 -34.23 0.97 50.72
CA GLU A 40 -33.29 2.01 50.30
C GLU A 40 -32.75 1.82 48.87
N HIS A 41 -32.75 0.59 48.33
CA HIS A 41 -32.24 0.34 46.98
C HIS A 41 -33.16 0.86 45.86
N ARG A 42 -34.47 0.94 46.09
CA ARG A 42 -35.42 1.38 45.07
C ARG A 42 -35.38 2.89 44.87
N ASP A 43 -35.11 3.63 45.94
CA ASP A 43 -34.96 5.10 45.90
C ASP A 43 -33.57 5.52 45.41
N LEU A 44 -32.54 4.70 45.61
CA LEU A 44 -31.23 4.93 44.99
C LEU A 44 -31.29 4.80 43.47
N LEU A 45 -31.95 3.78 42.92
CA LEU A 45 -32.05 3.55 41.47
C LEU A 45 -32.83 4.64 40.70
N THR A 46 -33.68 5.40 41.37
CA THR A 46 -34.43 6.51 40.76
C THR A 46 -33.68 7.84 40.82
N SER A 47 -32.69 7.96 41.70
CA SER A 47 -31.81 9.14 41.81
C SER A 47 -30.82 9.24 40.62
N PRO A 48 -30.38 10.45 40.23
CA PRO A 48 -29.44 10.62 39.12
C PRO A 48 -28.10 9.91 39.35
N SER A 49 -27.62 9.88 40.60
CA SER A 49 -26.41 9.18 41.00
C SER A 49 -26.58 7.67 40.92
N GLY A 50 -27.72 7.11 41.37
CA GLY A 50 -27.94 5.67 41.28
C GLY A 50 -28.21 5.15 39.85
N LYS A 51 -28.74 5.98 38.95
CA LYS A 51 -28.75 5.67 37.51
C LYS A 51 -27.35 5.58 36.92
N LEU A 52 -26.46 6.50 37.30
CA LEU A 52 -25.05 6.47 36.92
C LEU A 52 -24.35 5.21 37.44
N TRP A 53 -24.60 4.83 38.71
CA TRP A 53 -24.08 3.60 39.30
C TRP A 53 -24.62 2.35 38.59
N ALA A 54 -25.92 2.30 38.30
CA ALA A 54 -26.54 1.21 37.56
C ALA A 54 -25.99 1.10 36.13
N GLU A 55 -25.82 2.22 35.41
CA GLU A 55 -25.16 2.23 34.10
C GLU A 55 -23.71 1.74 34.18
N THR A 56 -22.95 2.17 35.19
CA THR A 56 -21.57 1.70 35.36
C THR A 56 -21.49 0.23 35.74
N LEU A 57 -22.42 -0.30 36.53
CA LEU A 57 -22.51 -1.72 36.86
C LEU A 57 -22.93 -2.57 35.66
N HIS A 58 -23.89 -2.11 34.86
CA HIS A 58 -24.26 -2.75 33.60
C HIS A 58 -23.10 -2.74 32.60
N ARG A 59 -22.33 -1.64 32.51
CA ARG A 59 -21.11 -1.57 31.69
C ARG A 59 -20.02 -2.50 32.23
N TYR A 60 -19.85 -2.58 33.54
CA TYR A 60 -18.90 -3.52 34.16
C TYR A 60 -19.29 -4.97 33.85
N GLN A 61 -20.55 -5.36 34.05
CA GLN A 61 -21.04 -6.70 33.72
C GLN A 61 -20.95 -7.02 32.22
N ALA A 62 -21.22 -6.05 31.35
CA ALA A 62 -21.08 -6.22 29.89
C ALA A 62 -19.60 -6.29 29.45
N SER A 63 -18.68 -5.72 30.23
CA SER A 63 -17.24 -5.71 29.94
C SER A 63 -16.47 -6.88 30.55
N VAL A 64 -17.08 -7.66 31.44
CA VAL A 64 -16.48 -8.90 31.93
C VAL A 64 -16.65 -9.95 30.83
N PRO A 65 -15.57 -10.40 30.18
CA PRO A 65 -15.67 -11.48 29.21
C PRO A 65 -16.19 -12.73 29.94
N VAL A 66 -17.28 -13.31 29.42
CA VAL A 66 -17.79 -14.59 29.89
C VAL A 66 -16.63 -15.58 29.80
N SER A 67 -16.27 -16.21 30.92
CA SER A 67 -15.14 -17.14 30.93
C SER A 67 -15.38 -18.23 29.88
N PRO A 68 -14.36 -18.65 29.12
CA PRO A 68 -14.52 -19.67 28.07
C PRO A 68 -15.01 -21.04 28.59
N ASN A 69 -15.05 -21.24 29.91
CA ASN A 69 -15.55 -22.44 30.58
C ASN A 69 -16.92 -22.24 31.23
N HIS A 70 -17.65 -21.17 30.90
CA HIS A 70 -19.04 -21.06 31.32
C HIS A 70 -19.86 -22.02 30.45
N GLU A 71 -20.09 -23.23 30.97
CA GLU A 71 -21.04 -24.15 30.38
C GLU A 71 -22.42 -23.49 30.43
N HIS A 72 -22.86 -22.93 29.30
CA HIS A 72 -24.26 -22.62 29.13
C HIS A 72 -25.02 -23.93 29.33
N SER A 73 -25.97 -23.94 30.27
CA SER A 73 -26.84 -25.09 30.39
C SER A 73 -27.51 -25.31 29.03
N LYS A 74 -27.73 -26.56 28.61
CA LYS A 74 -28.45 -26.85 27.35
C LYS A 74 -29.78 -26.10 27.23
N GLN A 75 -30.35 -25.73 28.37
CA GLN A 75 -31.56 -24.95 28.48
C GLN A 75 -31.34 -23.46 28.21
N ALA A 76 -30.22 -22.87 28.65
CA ALA A 76 -29.83 -21.51 28.31
C ALA A 76 -29.47 -21.36 26.82
N ASP A 77 -28.81 -22.37 26.24
CA ASP A 77 -28.54 -22.39 24.79
C ASP A 77 -29.84 -22.51 23.98
N TRP A 78 -30.77 -23.35 24.45
CA TRP A 78 -32.08 -23.50 23.83
C TRP A 78 -32.91 -22.21 23.94
N GLU A 79 -32.93 -21.55 25.10
CA GLU A 79 -33.61 -20.26 25.31
C GLU A 79 -32.98 -19.14 24.46
N ALA A 80 -31.65 -19.09 24.36
CA ALA A 80 -30.95 -18.12 23.51
C ALA A 80 -31.24 -18.34 22.02
N GLU A 81 -31.33 -19.60 21.58
CA GLU A 81 -31.68 -19.95 20.21
C GLU A 81 -33.16 -19.64 19.91
N LEU A 82 -34.06 -19.86 20.87
CA LEU A 82 -35.47 -19.50 20.78
C LEU A 82 -35.67 -17.98 20.73
N GLU A 83 -34.94 -17.23 21.57
CA GLU A 83 -34.92 -15.77 21.51
C GLU A 83 -34.36 -15.26 20.19
N ARG A 84 -33.30 -15.88 19.65
CA ARG A 84 -32.79 -15.55 18.31
C ARG A 84 -33.88 -15.77 17.26
N GLN A 85 -34.54 -16.93 17.25
CA GLN A 85 -35.59 -17.24 16.28
C GLN A 85 -36.80 -16.29 16.38
N LEU A 86 -37.19 -15.90 17.60
CA LEU A 86 -38.25 -14.92 17.83
C LEU A 86 -37.84 -13.50 17.40
N ARG A 87 -36.57 -13.12 17.57
CA ARG A 87 -36.03 -11.84 17.08
C ARG A 87 -35.97 -11.81 15.55
N PHE A 88 -35.55 -12.90 14.90
CA PHE A 88 -35.51 -13.01 13.44
C PHE A 88 -36.89 -12.91 12.77
N GLY A 89 -37.96 -13.38 13.44
CA GLY A 89 -39.34 -13.24 12.97
C GLY A 89 -40.00 -11.87 13.24
N SER A 90 -39.35 -11.00 14.02
CA SER A 90 -39.87 -9.67 14.38
C SER A 90 -39.54 -8.61 13.33
N LYS A 91 -40.45 -7.63 13.15
CA LYS A 91 -40.22 -6.45 12.30
C LYS A 91 -38.96 -5.67 12.68
N GLU A 92 -38.53 -5.75 13.94
CA GLU A 92 -37.30 -5.09 14.42
C GLU A 92 -36.05 -5.89 14.05
N GLY A 93 -36.06 -7.22 14.17
CA GLY A 93 -34.93 -8.07 13.75
C GLY A 93 -34.72 -8.06 12.24
N GLY A 94 -35.79 -7.93 11.44
CA GLY A 94 -35.68 -7.71 10.00
C GLY A 94 -34.94 -6.40 9.65
N ARG A 95 -35.15 -5.33 10.42
CA ARG A 95 -34.44 -4.04 10.23
C ARG A 95 -32.99 -4.10 10.68
N GLU A 96 -32.66 -4.89 11.70
CA GLU A 96 -31.29 -5.10 12.14
C GLU A 96 -30.51 -5.93 11.11
N LEU A 97 -31.12 -6.99 10.58
CA LEU A 97 -30.57 -7.77 9.48
C LEU A 97 -30.34 -6.93 8.22
N GLU A 98 -31.29 -6.06 7.85
CA GLU A 98 -31.10 -5.14 6.71
C GLU A 98 -29.93 -4.16 6.95
N LYS A 99 -29.74 -3.68 8.19
CA LYS A 99 -28.62 -2.80 8.53
C LYS A 99 -27.30 -3.55 8.48
N GLU A 100 -27.25 -4.78 8.98
CA GLU A 100 -26.06 -5.62 8.93
C GLU A 100 -25.71 -6.01 7.49
N TYR A 101 -26.70 -6.39 6.68
CA TYR A 101 -26.53 -6.66 5.27
C TYR A 101 -26.00 -5.43 4.51
N LYS A 102 -26.54 -4.23 4.78
CA LYS A 102 -26.01 -2.97 4.22
C LYS A 102 -24.58 -2.66 4.70
N ARG A 103 -24.22 -2.99 5.93
CA ARG A 103 -22.85 -2.84 6.44
C ARG A 103 -21.89 -3.79 5.73
N GLN A 104 -22.28 -5.06 5.58
CA GLN A 104 -21.50 -6.06 4.86
C GLN A 104 -21.34 -5.67 3.39
N LEU A 105 -22.40 -5.19 2.72
CA LEU A 105 -22.31 -4.68 1.34
C LEU A 105 -21.33 -3.53 1.22
N ARG A 106 -21.35 -2.55 2.13
CA ARG A 106 -20.38 -1.44 2.13
C ARG A 106 -18.96 -1.88 2.42
N GLU A 107 -18.80 -2.96 3.20
CA GLU A 107 -17.50 -3.55 3.51
C GLU A 107 -16.97 -4.36 2.33
N VAL A 108 -17.85 -5.07 1.62
CA VAL A 108 -17.53 -5.74 0.35
C VAL A 108 -17.23 -4.73 -0.74
N GLU A 109 -17.99 -3.63 -0.85
CA GLU A 109 -17.68 -2.52 -1.75
C GLU A 109 -16.35 -1.88 -1.39
N ARG A 110 -16.06 -1.61 -0.11
CA ARG A 110 -14.73 -1.13 0.31
C ARG A 110 -13.63 -2.11 -0.02
N ARG A 111 -13.83 -3.41 0.21
CA ARG A 111 -12.86 -4.45 -0.16
C ARG A 111 -12.71 -4.57 -1.68
N ALA A 112 -13.77 -4.37 -2.45
CA ALA A 112 -13.75 -4.37 -3.90
C ALA A 112 -13.14 -3.09 -4.48
N GLU A 113 -13.28 -1.95 -3.81
CA GLU A 113 -12.58 -0.70 -4.12
C GLU A 113 -11.09 -0.80 -3.78
N HIS A 114 -10.74 -1.44 -2.66
CA HIS A 114 -9.35 -1.73 -2.31
C HIS A 114 -8.72 -2.75 -3.26
N ALA A 115 -9.41 -3.86 -3.53
CA ALA A 115 -8.97 -4.85 -4.51
C ALA A 115 -8.99 -4.28 -5.93
N GLY A 116 -9.90 -3.37 -6.25
CA GLY A 116 -9.94 -2.63 -7.51
C GLY A 116 -8.79 -1.63 -7.61
N ALA A 117 -8.39 -0.99 -6.52
CA ALA A 117 -7.21 -0.11 -6.49
C ALA A 117 -5.90 -0.87 -6.67
N GLU A 118 -5.84 -2.13 -6.22
CA GLU A 118 -4.72 -3.06 -6.41
C GLU A 118 -4.74 -3.72 -7.81
N ASN A 119 -5.92 -3.97 -8.39
CA ASN A 119 -6.07 -4.59 -9.72
C ASN A 119 -6.18 -3.57 -10.88
N LEU A 120 -6.12 -2.27 -10.61
CA LEU A 120 -6.10 -1.25 -11.67
C LEU A 120 -4.75 -1.29 -12.34
N VAL A 121 -4.69 -2.01 -13.47
CA VAL A 121 -3.62 -1.94 -14.48
C VAL A 121 -3.36 -0.46 -14.75
N ARG A 122 -2.26 0.05 -14.19
CA ARG A 122 -1.89 1.46 -14.38
C ARG A 122 -1.28 1.55 -15.77
N GLU A 123 -1.94 2.27 -16.67
CA GLU A 123 -1.40 2.64 -17.99
C GLU A 123 -0.26 3.65 -17.82
N VAL A 124 0.84 3.22 -17.20
CA VAL A 124 2.07 4.00 -17.12
C VAL A 124 3.06 3.43 -18.11
N LEU A 125 3.83 4.33 -18.72
CA LEU A 125 4.83 3.96 -19.68
C LEU A 125 5.93 3.11 -19.02
N PRO A 126 6.52 2.18 -19.78
CA PRO A 126 7.53 1.27 -19.27
C PRO A 126 8.81 1.99 -18.81
N VAL A 127 9.50 1.35 -17.89
CA VAL A 127 10.86 1.71 -17.47
C VAL A 127 11.84 0.79 -18.18
N TYR A 128 12.83 1.35 -18.86
CA TYR A 128 13.85 0.59 -19.55
C TYR A 128 15.16 0.63 -18.76
N PHE A 129 15.78 -0.53 -18.55
CA PHE A 129 17.18 -0.62 -18.16
C PHE A 129 18.01 -1.08 -19.36
N VAL A 130 19.10 -0.36 -19.65
CA VAL A 130 19.91 -0.53 -20.85
C VAL A 130 21.37 -0.66 -20.45
N GLU A 131 21.99 -1.74 -20.92
CA GLU A 131 23.43 -1.93 -20.83
C GLU A 131 24.16 -0.84 -21.63
N HIS A 132 25.18 -0.22 -21.04
CA HIS A 132 25.98 0.81 -21.72
C HIS A 132 27.40 0.33 -22.07
N GLY A 133 27.59 -0.99 -22.17
CA GLY A 133 28.85 -1.63 -22.54
C GLY A 133 29.18 -1.50 -24.02
N GLU A 134 30.42 -1.84 -24.42
CA GLU A 134 30.86 -1.77 -25.83
C GLU A 134 30.27 -2.88 -26.72
N GLU A 135 29.71 -3.94 -26.12
CA GLU A 135 29.14 -5.10 -26.83
C GLU A 135 27.61 -5.00 -27.05
N VAL A 136 27.03 -3.82 -26.93
CA VAL A 136 25.57 -3.64 -27.04
C VAL A 136 25.17 -3.59 -28.52
N ASP A 137 24.23 -4.45 -28.91
CA ASP A 137 23.73 -4.50 -30.29
C ASP A 137 22.89 -3.26 -30.63
N GLU A 138 23.40 -2.44 -31.55
CA GLU A 138 22.72 -1.23 -32.04
C GLU A 138 21.36 -1.55 -32.66
N GLY A 139 21.17 -2.74 -33.25
CA GLY A 139 19.88 -3.15 -33.82
C GLY A 139 18.80 -3.30 -32.76
N VAL A 140 19.15 -3.83 -31.58
CA VAL A 140 18.23 -3.93 -30.42
C VAL A 140 17.92 -2.54 -29.88
N LEU A 141 18.93 -1.67 -29.75
CA LEU A 141 18.71 -0.29 -29.31
C LEU A 141 17.80 0.50 -30.25
N ALA A 142 17.97 0.36 -31.57
CA ALA A 142 17.12 0.99 -32.56
C ALA A 142 15.67 0.47 -32.49
N ALA A 143 15.46 -0.83 -32.28
CA ALA A 143 14.13 -1.41 -32.09
C ALA A 143 13.43 -0.87 -30.83
N VAL A 144 14.17 -0.77 -29.71
CA VAL A 144 13.67 -0.19 -28.46
C VAL A 144 13.36 1.29 -28.62
N GLY A 145 14.19 2.04 -29.33
CA GLY A 145 13.92 3.45 -29.62
C GLY A 145 12.70 3.65 -30.50
N ALA A 146 12.49 2.80 -31.51
CA ALA A 146 11.26 2.80 -32.30
C ALA A 146 10.01 2.48 -31.46
N GLU A 147 10.12 1.54 -30.51
CA GLU A 147 9.06 1.28 -29.53
C GLU A 147 8.79 2.52 -28.67
N ILE A 148 9.82 3.15 -28.11
CA ILE A 148 9.67 4.37 -27.29
C ILE A 148 9.02 5.50 -28.08
N ASN A 149 9.45 5.75 -29.32
CA ASN A 149 8.85 6.78 -30.17
C ASN A 149 7.38 6.46 -30.50
N SER A 150 7.01 5.18 -30.64
CA SER A 150 5.61 4.78 -30.85
C SER A 150 4.69 5.10 -29.67
N LEU A 151 5.25 5.18 -28.45
CA LEU A 151 4.54 5.58 -27.24
C LEU A 151 4.34 7.11 -27.13
N GLN A 152 5.02 7.88 -28.00
CA GLN A 152 4.96 9.35 -28.06
C GLN A 152 5.15 10.03 -26.68
N PRO A 153 6.25 9.75 -25.94
CA PRO A 153 6.48 10.37 -24.64
C PRO A 153 6.69 11.88 -24.75
N GLN A 154 6.20 12.63 -23.76
CA GLN A 154 6.49 14.07 -23.65
C GLN A 154 7.89 14.32 -23.07
N THR A 155 8.30 13.48 -22.11
CA THR A 155 9.58 13.61 -21.44
C THR A 155 10.23 12.24 -21.24
N ILE A 156 11.55 12.18 -21.38
CA ILE A 156 12.37 11.03 -21.02
C ILE A 156 13.22 11.39 -19.81
N ILE A 157 13.12 10.58 -18.75
CA ILE A 157 14.03 10.67 -17.60
C ILE A 157 15.19 9.70 -17.85
N LEU A 158 16.39 10.24 -18.02
CA LEU A 158 17.61 9.48 -18.19
C LEU A 158 18.34 9.32 -16.85
N LEU A 159 18.41 8.10 -16.33
CA LEU A 159 19.23 7.77 -15.17
C LEU A 159 20.60 7.30 -15.63
N ALA A 160 21.65 8.07 -15.36
CA ALA A 160 22.99 7.76 -15.83
C ALA A 160 23.99 7.68 -14.66
N PRO A 161 24.80 6.62 -14.56
CA PRO A 161 25.87 6.55 -13.55
C PRO A 161 26.94 7.61 -13.85
N HIS A 162 27.42 8.28 -12.80
CA HIS A 162 28.44 9.32 -12.87
C HIS A 162 29.43 9.21 -11.71
N ASP A 163 30.71 9.12 -12.02
CA ASP A 163 31.77 9.03 -11.03
C ASP A 163 31.92 10.34 -10.26
N THR A 164 31.78 10.30 -8.93
CA THR A 164 31.83 11.50 -8.08
C THR A 164 32.33 11.17 -6.68
N SER A 165 32.75 12.20 -5.96
CA SER A 165 33.05 12.17 -4.53
C SER A 165 31.86 12.63 -3.66
N ALA A 166 30.81 13.18 -4.26
CA ALA A 166 29.64 13.68 -3.55
C ALA A 166 28.51 12.64 -3.49
N SER A 167 28.04 12.33 -2.28
CA SER A 167 26.96 11.36 -2.05
C SER A 167 25.57 11.99 -2.23
N ARG A 168 25.26 12.50 -3.43
CA ARG A 168 23.95 13.09 -3.81
C ARG A 168 23.65 12.90 -5.29
N LEU A 169 22.38 12.76 -5.64
CA LEU A 169 21.91 12.81 -7.04
C LEU A 169 22.11 14.22 -7.60
N LEU A 170 22.49 14.31 -8.87
CA LEU A 170 22.46 15.59 -9.61
C LEU A 170 21.38 15.50 -10.68
N VAL A 171 20.39 16.39 -10.60
CA VAL A 171 19.32 16.48 -11.60
C VAL A 171 19.61 17.68 -12.49
N SER A 172 19.72 17.45 -13.80
CA SER A 172 19.98 18.53 -14.76
C SER A 172 18.76 19.43 -14.88
N THR A 173 18.94 20.71 -14.58
CA THR A 173 17.95 21.79 -14.75
C THR A 173 18.26 22.66 -15.97
N ALA A 174 19.18 22.20 -16.85
CA ALA A 174 19.51 22.91 -18.07
C ALA A 174 18.33 22.88 -19.05
N SER A 175 18.16 23.95 -19.83
CA SER A 175 17.14 24.02 -20.89
C SER A 175 17.53 23.25 -22.15
N THR A 176 18.81 22.89 -22.28
CA THR A 176 19.35 22.09 -23.37
C THR A 176 20.36 21.12 -22.81
N ILE A 177 20.30 19.87 -23.25
CA ILE A 177 21.21 18.81 -22.87
C ILE A 177 21.89 18.33 -24.15
N SER A 178 23.22 18.43 -24.22
CA SER A 178 23.97 18.12 -25.43
C SER A 178 25.16 17.20 -25.17
N SER A 179 25.58 16.48 -26.19
CA SER A 179 26.84 15.75 -26.18
C SER A 179 27.94 16.62 -26.79
N ALA A 180 29.01 16.84 -26.04
CA ALA A 180 30.24 17.45 -26.56
C ALA A 180 31.09 16.46 -27.37
N TYR A 181 30.70 15.18 -27.38
CA TYR A 181 31.43 14.08 -27.99
C TYR A 181 30.67 13.55 -29.20
N SER A 182 31.38 12.98 -30.17
CA SER A 182 30.73 12.29 -31.28
C SER A 182 30.04 10.99 -30.79
N PRO A 183 28.76 10.75 -31.11
CA PRO A 183 27.88 11.58 -31.94
C PRO A 183 27.32 12.80 -31.21
N VAL A 184 27.29 13.94 -31.90
CA VAL A 184 26.72 15.19 -31.36
C VAL A 184 25.20 15.04 -31.31
N LEU A 185 24.67 15.03 -30.09
CA LEU A 185 23.25 14.98 -29.80
C LEU A 185 22.85 16.24 -29.04
N SER A 186 21.61 16.70 -29.26
CA SER A 186 21.04 17.81 -28.52
C SER A 186 19.56 17.52 -28.27
N PHE A 187 19.16 17.62 -27.01
CA PHE A 187 17.78 17.48 -26.57
C PHE A 187 17.33 18.74 -25.84
N THR A 188 16.04 19.04 -25.91
CA THR A 188 15.42 20.08 -25.08
C THR A 188 15.34 19.56 -23.66
N GLY A 189 15.88 20.31 -22.70
CA GLY A 189 15.79 19.96 -21.28
C GLY A 189 14.48 20.44 -20.65
N SER A 190 14.01 19.76 -19.61
CA SER A 190 12.79 20.15 -18.87
C SER A 190 13.09 20.60 -17.43
N PRO A 191 13.31 21.91 -17.18
CA PRO A 191 13.54 22.44 -15.83
C PRO A 191 12.36 22.22 -14.88
N ARG A 192 11.13 22.17 -15.43
CA ARG A 192 9.90 21.93 -14.67
C ARG A 192 9.90 20.52 -14.07
N VAL A 193 10.10 19.50 -14.91
CA VAL A 193 10.17 18.10 -14.46
C VAL A 193 11.37 17.88 -13.54
N ALA A 194 12.52 18.46 -13.86
CA ALA A 194 13.71 18.41 -13.01
C ALA A 194 13.45 18.96 -11.59
N SER A 195 12.80 20.12 -11.49
CA SER A 195 12.47 20.74 -10.19
C SER A 195 11.47 19.90 -9.39
N GLN A 196 10.48 19.30 -10.06
CA GLN A 196 9.52 18.41 -9.42
C GLN A 196 10.18 17.11 -8.94
N LEU A 197 11.11 16.54 -9.71
CA LEU A 197 11.88 15.36 -9.32
C LEU A 197 12.75 15.63 -8.09
N ILE A 198 13.45 16.77 -8.04
CA ILE A 198 14.22 17.18 -6.85
C ILE A 198 13.31 17.24 -5.61
N ARG A 199 12.10 17.78 -5.76
CA ARG A 199 11.10 17.81 -4.70
C ARG A 199 10.62 16.40 -4.32
N ALA A 200 10.38 15.52 -5.29
CA ALA A 200 9.97 14.14 -5.05
C ALA A 200 11.03 13.37 -4.25
N PHE A 201 12.31 13.49 -4.64
CA PHE A 201 13.43 12.92 -3.90
C PHE A 201 13.48 13.43 -2.45
N ALA A 202 13.33 14.74 -2.23
CA ALA A 202 13.37 15.32 -0.89
C ALA A 202 12.22 14.85 0.03
N HIS A 203 11.04 14.58 -0.53
CA HIS A 203 9.86 14.15 0.22
C HIS A 203 9.67 12.64 0.32
N THR A 204 10.59 11.85 -0.23
CA THR A 204 10.51 10.39 -0.15
C THR A 204 10.72 9.92 1.30
N PRO A 205 9.73 9.27 1.95
CA PRO A 205 9.90 8.76 3.30
C PRO A 205 10.88 7.56 3.28
N PRO A 206 11.69 7.34 4.35
CA PRO A 206 11.66 8.02 5.65
C PRO A 206 12.61 9.22 5.81
N LEU A 207 13.70 9.31 5.04
CA LEU A 207 14.76 10.33 5.24
C LEU A 207 15.01 11.22 4.02
N GLY A 208 14.28 11.02 2.93
CA GLY A 208 14.54 11.66 1.64
C GLY A 208 15.78 11.11 0.95
N VAL A 209 15.81 11.28 -0.36
CA VAL A 209 16.99 11.00 -1.18
C VAL A 209 17.71 12.32 -1.44
N PRO A 210 18.99 12.47 -1.08
CA PRO A 210 19.70 13.72 -1.27
C PRO A 210 19.90 13.96 -2.77
N ALA A 211 19.23 14.98 -3.29
CA ALA A 211 19.30 15.40 -4.69
C ALA A 211 19.55 16.91 -4.77
N ALA A 212 20.31 17.34 -5.78
CA ALA A 212 20.57 18.75 -6.05
C ALA A 212 20.35 19.05 -7.54
N GLY A 213 19.86 20.27 -7.83
CA GLY A 213 19.83 20.79 -9.18
C GLY A 213 21.24 21.09 -9.68
N SER A 214 21.49 20.81 -10.96
CA SER A 214 22.75 21.09 -11.63
C SER A 214 22.46 21.71 -12.98
N THR A 215 23.22 22.73 -13.37
CA THR A 215 23.17 23.31 -14.72
C THR A 215 24.02 22.54 -15.72
N LEU A 216 24.60 21.40 -15.33
CA LEU A 216 25.46 20.58 -16.18
C LEU A 216 24.65 20.05 -17.38
N PRO A 217 24.96 20.49 -18.62
CA PRO A 217 24.17 20.12 -19.79
C PRO A 217 24.77 18.94 -20.56
N THR A 218 25.94 18.43 -20.14
CA THR A 218 26.74 17.53 -20.98
C THR A 218 26.43 16.06 -20.72
N LEU A 219 26.02 15.35 -21.77
CA LEU A 219 25.89 13.90 -21.76
C LEU A 219 27.26 13.23 -21.67
N SER A 220 27.32 12.11 -20.93
CA SER A 220 28.51 11.26 -20.96
C SER A 220 28.66 10.61 -22.35
N PRO A 221 29.89 10.27 -22.78
CA PRO A 221 30.09 9.58 -24.07
C PRO A 221 29.29 8.27 -24.19
N ARG A 222 29.11 7.54 -23.07
CA ARG A 222 28.33 6.30 -23.02
C ARG A 222 26.84 6.58 -23.21
N SER A 223 26.31 7.58 -22.52
CA SER A 223 24.91 8.02 -22.67
C SER A 223 24.63 8.51 -24.08
N ALA A 224 25.55 9.29 -24.67
CA ALA A 224 25.40 9.81 -26.02
C ALA A 224 25.35 8.68 -27.07
N ARG A 225 26.23 7.67 -26.97
CA ARG A 225 26.20 6.49 -27.86
C ARG A 225 24.88 5.73 -27.79
N VAL A 226 24.41 5.41 -26.58
CA VAL A 226 23.15 4.68 -26.41
C VAL A 226 21.96 5.46 -26.97
N LEU A 227 21.85 6.75 -26.62
CA LEU A 227 20.76 7.60 -27.12
C LEU A 227 20.82 7.80 -28.63
N SER A 228 22.02 7.87 -29.22
CA SER A 228 22.15 7.96 -30.69
C SER A 228 21.69 6.70 -31.39
N ALA A 229 22.01 5.53 -30.84
CA ALA A 229 21.62 4.25 -31.42
C ALA A 229 20.11 3.99 -31.31
N MET A 230 19.45 4.55 -30.30
CA MET A 230 17.99 4.50 -30.16
C MET A 230 17.24 5.37 -31.18
N HIS A 231 17.86 6.39 -31.77
CA HIS A 231 17.18 7.30 -32.70
C HIS A 231 15.87 7.89 -32.12
N LEU A 232 15.94 8.34 -30.87
CA LEU A 232 14.79 8.95 -30.19
C LEU A 232 14.35 10.24 -30.87
N ASP A 233 13.05 10.53 -30.81
CA ASP A 233 12.48 11.73 -31.42
C ASP A 233 13.08 13.01 -30.81
N PRO A 234 13.50 13.98 -31.64
CA PRO A 234 14.17 15.19 -31.16
C PRO A 234 13.22 16.18 -30.44
N GLU A 235 11.91 15.99 -30.60
CA GLU A 235 10.88 16.81 -29.95
C GLU A 235 10.66 16.44 -28.48
N VAL A 236 11.14 15.26 -28.06
CA VAL A 236 10.96 14.77 -26.69
C VAL A 236 11.89 15.50 -25.73
N GLU A 237 11.34 15.96 -24.60
CA GLU A 237 12.14 16.61 -23.57
C GLU A 237 13.00 15.58 -22.83
N LEU A 238 14.25 15.91 -22.50
CA LEU A 238 15.16 15.04 -21.76
C LEU A 238 15.47 15.63 -20.37
N VAL A 239 15.35 14.81 -19.33
CA VAL A 239 15.81 15.15 -17.98
C VAL A 239 16.85 14.15 -17.53
N GLN A 240 18.08 14.62 -17.35
CA GLN A 240 19.18 13.78 -16.90
C GLN A 240 19.27 13.77 -15.37
N VAL A 241 19.28 12.58 -14.78
CA VAL A 241 19.58 12.33 -13.36
C VAL A 241 20.88 11.54 -13.27
N LEU A 242 21.90 12.17 -12.70
CA LEU A 242 23.19 11.54 -12.48
C LEU A 242 23.20 10.77 -11.16
N LEU A 243 23.41 9.46 -11.26
CA LEU A 243 23.51 8.54 -10.14
C LEU A 243 24.96 8.52 -9.62
N PRO A 244 25.23 8.93 -8.38
CA PRO A 244 26.60 9.06 -7.87
C PRO A 244 27.27 7.69 -7.70
N VAL A 245 28.27 7.41 -8.52
CA VAL A 245 29.17 6.26 -8.37
C VAL A 245 30.39 6.69 -7.57
N MET A 246 30.41 6.31 -6.30
CA MET A 246 31.45 6.73 -5.36
C MET A 246 32.68 5.82 -5.45
N LEU A 247 33.86 6.43 -5.66
CA LEU A 247 35.14 5.72 -5.69
C LEU A 247 35.44 5.06 -4.35
N GLU A 248 35.23 5.78 -3.25
CA GLU A 248 35.44 5.30 -1.88
C GLU A 248 34.33 4.35 -1.44
N LYS A 249 34.70 3.23 -0.80
CA LYS A 249 33.74 2.16 -0.43
C LYS A 249 32.79 2.55 0.69
N GLU A 250 33.23 3.37 1.63
CA GLU A 250 32.47 3.73 2.84
C GLU A 250 31.36 4.75 2.56
N ALA A 251 31.54 5.57 1.52
CA ALA A 251 30.59 6.59 1.13
C ALA A 251 29.57 6.11 0.07
N ARG A 252 29.61 4.82 -0.31
CA ARG A 252 28.66 4.22 -1.27
C ARG A 252 27.28 4.03 -0.66
N TRP A 253 26.27 4.33 -1.46
CA TRP A 253 24.90 4.03 -1.11
C TRP A 253 24.64 2.53 -1.11
N GLY A 254 23.87 2.10 -0.12
CA GLY A 254 23.35 0.75 -0.07
C GLY A 254 22.16 0.55 -1.01
N ALA A 255 21.75 -0.71 -1.17
CA ALA A 255 20.63 -1.07 -2.05
C ALA A 255 19.35 -0.30 -1.68
N GLU A 256 19.06 -0.18 -0.38
CA GLU A 256 17.90 0.56 0.15
C GLU A 256 17.85 2.02 -0.33
N LYS A 257 18.98 2.73 -0.39
CA LYS A 257 19.00 4.12 -0.87
C LYS A 257 18.75 4.24 -2.37
N TRP A 258 19.23 3.28 -3.16
CA TRP A 258 18.92 3.21 -4.60
C TRP A 258 17.46 2.81 -4.84
N TRP A 259 16.92 1.98 -3.95
CA TRP A 259 15.51 1.64 -3.92
C TRP A 259 14.64 2.86 -3.64
N ASP A 260 14.97 3.63 -2.60
CA ASP A 260 14.28 4.88 -2.28
C ASP A 260 14.32 5.87 -3.45
N ALA A 261 15.46 5.97 -4.16
CA ALA A 261 15.59 6.80 -5.35
C ALA A 261 14.66 6.35 -6.48
N GLY A 262 14.61 5.04 -6.79
CA GLY A 262 13.67 4.54 -7.79
C GLY A 262 12.21 4.70 -7.35
N ARG A 263 11.91 4.47 -6.07
CA ARG A 263 10.57 4.66 -5.50
C ARG A 263 10.10 6.11 -5.59
N ALA A 264 10.99 7.07 -5.37
CA ALA A 264 10.68 8.49 -5.57
C ALA A 264 10.25 8.79 -7.01
N ILE A 265 10.92 8.16 -8.00
CA ILE A 265 10.59 8.30 -9.42
C ILE A 265 9.25 7.62 -9.72
N HIS A 266 9.06 6.39 -9.24
CA HIS A 266 7.78 5.68 -9.35
C HIS A 266 6.62 6.54 -8.82
N ASP A 267 6.74 7.03 -7.59
CA ASP A 267 5.71 7.83 -6.95
C ASP A 267 5.47 9.14 -7.71
N TYR A 268 6.51 9.74 -8.30
CA TYR A 268 6.39 10.91 -9.18
C TYR A 268 5.64 10.61 -10.49
N LEU A 269 5.91 9.46 -11.13
CA LEU A 269 5.23 9.04 -12.36
C LEU A 269 3.74 8.74 -12.10
N HIS A 270 3.44 8.21 -10.91
CA HIS A 270 2.07 7.89 -10.49
C HIS A 270 1.37 9.02 -9.74
N GLU A 271 2.06 10.11 -9.42
CA GLU A 271 1.46 11.29 -8.83
C GLU A 271 0.51 11.93 -9.85
N LYS A 272 -0.78 11.93 -9.51
CA LYS A 272 -1.83 12.57 -10.31
C LYS A 272 -1.45 14.03 -10.54
N GLU A 273 -1.44 14.48 -11.78
CA GLU A 273 -1.42 15.92 -12.06
C GLU A 273 -2.74 16.48 -11.52
N LYS A 274 -2.69 17.18 -10.38
CA LYS A 274 -3.87 17.72 -9.69
C LYS A 274 -4.51 18.89 -10.45
N ASP A 275 -3.96 19.28 -11.60
CA ASP A 275 -4.26 20.55 -12.25
C ASP A 275 -5.34 20.48 -13.35
N LEU A 276 -5.91 19.30 -13.64
CA LEU A 276 -7.00 19.13 -14.62
C LEU A 276 -8.41 18.98 -14.00
N GLN A 277 -8.60 19.39 -12.74
CA GLN A 277 -9.89 19.28 -12.04
C GLN A 277 -10.74 20.57 -12.01
N GLN A 278 -10.58 21.46 -12.97
CA GLN A 278 -11.60 22.47 -13.24
C GLN A 278 -12.10 22.33 -14.67
N VAL A 279 -13.42 22.13 -14.80
CA VAL A 279 -14.21 22.01 -16.04
C VAL A 279 -14.07 20.61 -16.66
N VAL A 280 -15.00 19.67 -16.49
CA VAL A 280 -16.32 19.56 -17.17
C VAL A 280 -17.16 18.52 -16.40
N GLY A 281 -18.49 18.72 -16.34
CA GLY A 281 -19.42 17.91 -15.57
C GLY A 281 -19.43 16.40 -15.87
N ALA A 282 -19.90 15.64 -14.88
CA ALA A 282 -20.41 14.26 -14.93
C ALA A 282 -20.04 13.43 -16.19
N GLY A 283 -18.86 12.84 -16.19
CA GLY A 283 -18.49 11.83 -17.19
C GLY A 283 -17.06 11.35 -16.99
N LYS A 284 -16.92 10.08 -16.59
CA LYS A 284 -15.68 9.26 -16.54
C LYS A 284 -14.37 10.04 -16.29
N TYR A 285 -13.89 10.02 -15.04
CA TYR A 285 -12.52 10.42 -14.71
C TYR A 285 -11.52 9.54 -15.48
N LYS A 286 -11.07 9.99 -16.65
CA LYS A 286 -9.90 9.42 -17.32
C LYS A 286 -8.69 9.86 -16.51
N ARG A 287 -8.02 8.91 -15.85
CA ARG A 287 -6.78 9.17 -15.11
C ARG A 287 -5.70 9.42 -16.15
N GLU A 288 -5.34 10.67 -16.39
CA GLU A 288 -4.20 11.02 -17.24
C GLU A 288 -2.93 10.91 -16.38
N TYR A 289 -2.12 9.90 -16.66
CA TYR A 289 -0.80 9.74 -16.07
C TYR A 289 0.21 10.59 -16.86
N LYS A 290 1.31 10.97 -16.23
CA LYS A 290 2.37 11.71 -16.91
C LYS A 290 2.94 10.85 -18.02
N ASN A 291 3.01 11.40 -19.22
CA ASN A 291 3.51 10.72 -20.41
C ASN A 291 5.05 10.74 -20.41
N ILE A 292 5.66 10.00 -19.48
CA ILE A 292 7.10 10.02 -19.22
C ILE A 292 7.67 8.59 -19.30
N VAL A 293 8.71 8.40 -20.12
CA VAL A 293 9.50 7.16 -20.15
C VAL A 293 10.74 7.32 -19.29
N VAL A 294 11.12 6.28 -18.55
CA VAL A 294 12.39 6.25 -17.80
C VAL A 294 13.37 5.32 -18.49
N ILE A 295 14.57 5.81 -18.76
CA ILE A 295 15.68 5.03 -19.32
C ILE A 295 16.83 5.07 -18.30
N ALA A 296 17.16 3.92 -17.74
CA ALA A 296 18.27 3.75 -16.83
C ALA A 296 19.45 3.08 -17.54
N LEU A 297 20.62 3.69 -17.47
CA LEU A 297 21.84 3.14 -18.01
C LEU A 297 22.64 2.45 -16.91
N GLY A 298 23.28 1.33 -17.23
CA GLY A 298 24.22 0.68 -16.31
C GLY A 298 24.95 -0.49 -16.93
N SER A 299 25.57 -1.30 -16.07
CA SER A 299 26.02 -2.64 -16.39
C SER A 299 25.61 -3.59 -15.28
N ALA A 300 24.76 -4.56 -15.61
CA ALA A 300 24.30 -5.60 -14.68
C ALA A 300 25.36 -6.70 -14.51
N ALA A 301 26.19 -6.94 -15.53
CA ALA A 301 27.20 -7.99 -15.44
C ALA A 301 28.29 -7.63 -14.40
N PRO A 302 28.62 -8.52 -13.44
CA PRO A 302 29.78 -8.34 -12.59
C PRO A 302 31.06 -8.53 -13.42
N LYS A 303 32.19 -7.96 -12.96
CA LYS A 303 33.51 -8.05 -13.62
C LYS A 303 33.89 -9.44 -14.18
N ASN A 304 33.56 -10.52 -13.46
CA ASN A 304 33.75 -11.90 -13.90
C ASN A 304 32.40 -12.62 -13.80
N PRO A 305 31.53 -12.53 -14.83
CA PRO A 305 30.22 -13.16 -14.78
C PRO A 305 30.36 -14.67 -14.96
N SER A 306 29.58 -15.45 -14.19
CA SER A 306 29.39 -16.86 -14.53
C SER A 306 28.62 -16.97 -15.86
N PRO A 307 28.81 -18.03 -16.65
CA PRO A 307 28.06 -18.21 -17.89
C PRO A 307 26.54 -18.29 -17.65
N SER A 308 26.12 -18.71 -16.46
CA SER A 308 24.73 -18.76 -16.03
C SER A 308 24.17 -17.42 -15.52
N PHE A 309 25.01 -16.40 -15.32
CA PHE A 309 24.60 -15.15 -14.66
C PHE A 309 23.44 -14.46 -15.39
N ARG A 310 23.48 -14.42 -16.73
CA ARG A 310 22.41 -13.80 -17.53
C ARG A 310 21.07 -14.48 -17.35
N ALA A 311 21.04 -15.81 -17.33
CA ALA A 311 19.81 -16.58 -17.11
C ALA A 311 19.29 -16.43 -15.67
N LEU A 312 20.18 -16.27 -14.69
CA LEU A 312 19.78 -15.98 -13.31
C LEU A 312 19.23 -14.55 -13.16
N LEU A 313 19.83 -13.58 -13.86
CA LEU A 313 19.34 -12.21 -13.91
C LEU A 313 17.95 -12.14 -14.56
N SER A 314 17.74 -12.87 -15.66
CA SER A 314 16.43 -12.96 -16.31
C SER A 314 15.37 -13.52 -15.39
N SER A 315 15.69 -14.60 -14.68
CA SER A 315 14.78 -15.16 -13.69
C SER A 315 14.51 -14.19 -12.53
N ALA A 316 15.51 -13.41 -12.11
CA ALA A 316 15.35 -12.46 -11.02
C ALA A 316 14.45 -11.27 -11.40
N LEU A 317 14.51 -10.83 -12.66
CA LEU A 317 13.76 -9.67 -13.16
C LEU A 317 12.36 -10.02 -13.70
N ALA A 318 12.09 -11.29 -14.01
CA ALA A 318 10.80 -11.73 -14.56
C ALA A 318 9.62 -11.67 -13.56
N HIS A 319 9.88 -11.46 -12.27
CA HIS A 319 8.81 -11.37 -11.28
C HIS A 319 7.91 -10.13 -11.48
N HIS A 320 6.60 -10.31 -11.24
CA HIS A 320 5.60 -9.24 -11.42
C HIS A 320 5.67 -8.12 -10.37
N THR A 321 6.32 -8.33 -9.22
CA THR A 321 6.36 -7.35 -8.12
C THR A 321 7.76 -6.79 -7.91
N SER A 322 7.85 -5.50 -7.64
CA SER A 322 9.12 -4.81 -7.33
C SER A 322 9.85 -5.48 -6.17
N HIS A 323 9.18 -5.75 -5.05
CA HIS A 323 9.79 -6.34 -3.85
C HIS A 323 10.41 -7.72 -4.11
N ALA A 324 9.75 -8.59 -4.89
CA ALA A 324 10.33 -9.88 -5.24
C ALA A 324 11.58 -9.72 -6.12
N ARG A 325 11.55 -8.79 -7.09
CA ARG A 325 12.72 -8.47 -7.92
C ARG A 325 13.89 -7.94 -7.09
N GLU A 326 13.62 -7.09 -6.10
CA GLU A 326 14.64 -6.56 -5.19
C GLU A 326 15.38 -7.69 -4.45
N LEU A 327 14.61 -8.58 -3.81
CA LEU A 327 15.15 -9.72 -3.06
C LEU A 327 15.92 -10.67 -3.98
N SER A 328 15.39 -10.96 -5.16
CA SER A 328 16.05 -11.80 -6.16
C SER A 328 17.36 -11.17 -6.65
N LEU A 329 17.40 -9.87 -6.93
CA LEU A 329 18.63 -9.17 -7.30
C LEU A 329 19.65 -9.15 -6.16
N HIS A 330 19.20 -8.84 -4.94
CA HIS A 330 20.09 -8.84 -3.77
C HIS A 330 20.69 -10.24 -3.52
N SER A 331 19.89 -11.31 -3.68
CA SER A 331 20.38 -12.69 -3.57
C SER A 331 21.37 -13.06 -4.70
N LEU A 332 21.12 -12.63 -5.94
CA LEU A 332 22.01 -12.86 -7.08
C LEU A 332 23.38 -12.19 -6.89
N TYR A 333 23.40 -10.92 -6.46
CA TYR A 333 24.67 -10.19 -6.26
C TYR A 333 25.41 -10.57 -4.97
N SER A 334 24.71 -11.05 -3.95
CA SER A 334 25.35 -11.56 -2.73
C SER A 334 25.95 -12.95 -2.95
N SER A 335 25.27 -13.85 -3.67
CA SER A 335 25.76 -15.20 -4.01
C SER A 335 26.92 -15.19 -5.01
N SER A 336 26.84 -14.35 -6.04
CA SER A 336 27.89 -14.24 -7.07
C SER A 336 29.22 -13.67 -6.56
N SER A 337 29.24 -13.00 -5.40
CA SER A 337 30.45 -12.35 -4.88
C SER A 337 31.34 -13.24 -4.02
N GLY A 338 30.92 -14.46 -3.64
CA GLY A 338 31.70 -15.41 -2.81
C GLY A 338 32.18 -14.84 -1.45
N SER A 339 31.69 -13.67 -1.07
CA SER A 339 32.10 -12.88 0.09
C SER A 339 30.86 -12.41 0.83
N LYS A 340 30.97 -12.10 2.12
CA LYS A 340 29.88 -11.57 2.97
C LYS A 340 28.99 -10.57 2.21
N PRO A 341 27.66 -10.57 2.45
CA PRO A 341 26.72 -9.70 1.75
C PRO A 341 27.21 -8.25 1.84
N ARG A 342 27.51 -7.65 0.69
CA ARG A 342 27.97 -6.27 0.62
C ARG A 342 26.76 -5.38 0.81
N LYS A 343 26.78 -4.52 1.84
CA LYS A 343 25.76 -3.49 2.02
C LYS A 343 25.74 -2.48 0.87
N ALA A 344 26.87 -2.25 0.19
CA ALA A 344 27.02 -1.28 -0.89
C ALA A 344 26.87 -1.90 -2.28
N VAL A 345 26.03 -1.27 -3.12
CA VAL A 345 25.83 -1.66 -4.53
C VAL A 345 27.06 -1.28 -5.36
N ARG A 346 27.37 -2.07 -6.39
CA ARG A 346 28.44 -1.75 -7.35
C ARG A 346 28.01 -0.56 -8.22
N GLY A 347 28.94 0.34 -8.50
CA GLY A 347 28.68 1.54 -9.30
C GLY A 347 28.00 1.29 -10.63
N GLU A 348 28.40 0.22 -11.33
CA GLU A 348 27.83 -0.19 -12.61
C GLU A 348 26.36 -0.63 -12.51
N ALA A 349 25.96 -1.22 -11.39
CA ALA A 349 24.61 -1.78 -11.20
C ALA A 349 23.60 -0.77 -10.64
N VAL A 350 24.00 0.46 -10.30
CA VAL A 350 23.11 1.44 -9.65
C VAL A 350 21.89 1.76 -10.52
N GLY A 351 22.07 1.87 -11.84
CA GLY A 351 20.98 2.08 -12.80
C GLY A 351 19.93 0.98 -12.74
N LEU A 352 20.36 -0.29 -12.63
CA LEU A 352 19.45 -1.44 -12.54
C LEU A 352 18.60 -1.40 -11.27
N TYR A 353 19.23 -1.15 -10.11
CA TYR A 353 18.51 -1.05 -8.84
C TYR A 353 17.48 0.08 -8.86
N THR A 354 17.86 1.24 -9.39
CA THR A 354 16.92 2.37 -9.51
C THR A 354 15.79 2.10 -10.50
N ALA A 355 16.07 1.41 -11.62
CA ALA A 355 15.06 1.09 -12.64
C ALA A 355 14.00 0.11 -12.11
N VAL A 356 14.44 -0.93 -11.39
CA VAL A 356 13.55 -1.95 -10.82
C VAL A 356 12.60 -1.34 -9.79
N ALA A 357 13.12 -0.43 -8.95
CA ALA A 357 12.30 0.30 -8.01
C ALA A 357 11.36 1.31 -8.69
N ALA A 358 11.84 2.01 -9.73
CA ALA A 358 11.04 2.96 -10.52
C ALA A 358 9.90 2.29 -11.29
N ALA A 359 10.10 1.04 -11.73
CA ALA A 359 9.11 0.28 -12.47
C ALA A 359 7.92 -0.20 -11.61
N GLY A 360 8.07 -0.30 -10.28
CA GLY A 360 6.99 -0.74 -9.39
C GLY A 360 6.50 -2.16 -9.70
N GLU A 361 5.21 -2.30 -10.00
CA GLU A 361 4.61 -3.58 -10.39
C GLU A 361 4.61 -3.74 -11.91
N GLY A 362 4.65 -4.97 -12.40
CA GLY A 362 4.73 -5.32 -13.82
C GLY A 362 5.91 -6.24 -14.12
N GLU A 363 5.74 -7.08 -15.15
CA GLU A 363 6.75 -8.06 -15.55
C GLU A 363 8.01 -7.36 -16.06
N GLY A 364 9.15 -8.05 -15.89
CA GLY A 364 10.38 -7.70 -16.57
C GLY A 364 10.56 -8.58 -17.79
N GLU A 365 10.65 -7.96 -18.96
CA GLU A 365 10.95 -8.64 -20.21
C GLU A 365 12.35 -8.32 -20.67
N MET A 366 13.09 -9.38 -21.01
CA MET A 366 14.41 -9.25 -21.60
C MET A 366 14.27 -9.04 -23.10
N LEU A 367 14.86 -7.97 -23.61
CA LEU A 367 14.93 -7.69 -25.04
C LEU A 367 16.34 -8.02 -25.56
N GLY A 368 16.42 -8.54 -26.79
CA GLY A 368 17.68 -9.01 -27.37
C GLY A 368 18.25 -10.24 -26.66
N ARG A 369 19.55 -10.21 -26.36
CA ARG A 369 20.29 -11.24 -25.60
C ARG A 369 20.54 -10.81 -24.15
N GLY A 370 19.83 -9.80 -23.67
CA GLY A 370 19.95 -9.24 -22.32
C GLY A 370 20.61 -7.87 -22.25
N GLU A 371 20.74 -7.18 -23.39
CA GLU A 371 21.23 -5.81 -23.45
C GLU A 371 20.22 -4.80 -22.92
N VAL A 372 18.92 -5.10 -23.04
CA VAL A 372 17.82 -4.22 -22.60
C VAL A 372 16.78 -5.00 -21.81
N TRP A 373 16.26 -4.36 -20.77
CA TRP A 373 15.20 -4.87 -19.92
C TRP A 373 14.06 -3.88 -19.90
N ARG A 374 12.88 -4.32 -20.34
CA ARG A 374 11.63 -3.56 -20.24
C ARG A 374 10.93 -3.97 -18.95
N LEU A 375 10.66 -3.01 -18.07
CA LEU A 375 10.11 -3.23 -16.73
C LEU A 375 8.83 -2.41 -16.55
N GLY A 376 7.91 -2.95 -15.75
CA GLY A 376 6.67 -2.23 -15.39
C GLY A 376 5.58 -2.33 -16.46
N HIS A 377 5.82 -3.12 -17.51
CA HIS A 377 4.81 -3.48 -18.49
C HIS A 377 4.05 -4.71 -17.97
N LEU A 378 2.72 -4.63 -17.91
CA LEU A 378 1.88 -5.81 -17.77
C LEU A 378 1.63 -6.36 -19.17
N PRO A 379 1.99 -7.61 -19.50
CA PRO A 379 1.65 -8.16 -20.80
C PRO A 379 0.12 -8.22 -20.91
N ILE A 380 -0.43 -7.51 -21.89
CA ILE A 380 -1.79 -7.79 -22.36
C ILE A 380 -1.70 -9.15 -23.07
N ARG A 381 -2.01 -10.23 -22.35
CA ARG A 381 -2.23 -11.55 -22.94
C ARG A 381 -3.67 -11.67 -23.42
#